data_AF-A0A0L9VGR9-F1
#
_entry.id   AF-A0A0L9VGR9-F1
#
_cell.length_a   1.000
_cell.length_b   1.000
_cell.length_c   1.000
_cell.angle_alpha   90.00
_cell.angle_beta   90.00
_cell.angle_gamma   90.00
#
_symmetry.space_group_name_H-M   'P 1'
#
loop_
_entity.id
_entity.type
_entity.pdbx_description
1 polymer ?
#
loop_
_entity_poly.entity_id
_entity_poly.type
_entity_poly.pdbx_seq_one_letter_code
_entity_poly.pdbx_strand_id
1 'polypeptide(L)'
;MGDDKSSMAITTRDRDRELLIPVADTAVPAASLSPKPPSSSSAHHAGRETFFKVIRSWASKKFMTGCVILFPIAITFYITWWFIHFVDGFFSPIYAQLGIDIFGLGFITSITFIFLVGVFMSSWLGASVLGLGEWFIKRMPLVRHIYNASKQISAAISPDQNTQAFKEVAIIRHPRIGEYAFGFITSSVTLQNYSGDEELYCVYVPTNHLYIGDIFLVNSKDVIRPNLSVREGIEIVVSGGMSMPQILSTVDSRIIPGEISRINRS
;
A
#
# COMPACT_ATOMS: atom_id res chain seq x y z
N MET A 1 13.55 -63.15 -5.53
CA MET A 1 12.25 -63.37 -6.21
C MET A 1 11.65 -61.99 -6.40
N GLY A 2 11.68 -61.37 -7.58
CA GLY A 2 11.23 -61.85 -8.90
C GLY A 2 9.98 -61.02 -9.23
N ASP A 3 10.12 -59.95 -10.02
CA ASP A 3 9.70 -59.88 -11.44
C ASP A 3 8.23 -59.39 -11.54
N ASP A 4 7.74 -58.59 -12.49
CA ASP A 4 8.27 -57.73 -13.55
C ASP A 4 7.03 -56.97 -14.13
N LYS A 5 7.27 -55.87 -14.85
CA LYS A 5 6.46 -55.25 -15.96
C LYS A 5 4.93 -55.32 -16.02
N SER A 6 4.28 -54.19 -16.34
CA SER A 6 4.08 -53.78 -17.76
C SER A 6 3.27 -52.47 -17.91
N SER A 7 3.69 -51.69 -18.90
CA SER A 7 3.11 -50.46 -19.43
C SER A 7 2.14 -50.75 -20.59
N MET A 8 1.39 -49.71 -21.00
CA MET A 8 0.84 -49.41 -22.35
C MET A 8 -0.67 -49.48 -22.62
N ALA A 9 -1.05 -48.51 -23.48
CA ALA A 9 -2.21 -48.35 -24.37
C ALA A 9 -3.33 -47.42 -23.85
N ILE A 10 -3.39 -46.14 -24.23
CA ILE A 10 -3.65 -45.52 -25.56
C ILE A 10 -5.07 -45.82 -26.07
N THR A 11 -5.90 -44.77 -25.98
CA THR A 11 -6.86 -44.25 -26.98
C THR A 11 -7.93 -45.20 -27.51
N THR A 12 -9.17 -44.71 -27.53
CA THR A 12 -10.09 -44.61 -28.70
C THR A 12 -11.53 -44.79 -28.21
N ARG A 13 -12.39 -43.80 -28.47
CA ARG A 13 -13.64 -43.93 -29.26
C ARG A 13 -14.65 -42.85 -28.88
N ASP A 14 -14.61 -41.78 -29.66
CA ASP A 14 -15.81 -41.07 -30.10
C ASP A 14 -16.84 -42.06 -30.64
N ARG A 15 -18.04 -42.05 -30.05
CA ARG A 15 -19.29 -42.53 -30.64
C ARG A 15 -20.40 -42.10 -29.70
N ASP A 16 -21.10 -41.03 -30.06
CA ASP A 16 -22.55 -40.96 -29.94
C ASP A 16 -23.10 -39.96 -30.97
N ARG A 17 -23.87 -40.51 -31.89
CA ARG A 17 -24.47 -39.84 -33.05
C ARG A 17 -25.89 -39.40 -32.73
N GLU A 18 -26.20 -38.20 -33.18
CA GLU A 18 -27.43 -37.75 -33.83
C GLU A 18 -28.61 -38.72 -33.89
N LEU A 19 -29.80 -38.26 -33.45
CA LEU A 19 -31.11 -38.64 -33.98
C LEU A 19 -32.11 -37.56 -33.54
N LEU A 20 -32.74 -36.87 -34.50
CA LEU A 20 -34.18 -36.58 -34.57
C LEU A 20 -34.46 -35.60 -35.74
N ILE A 21 -35.02 -36.16 -36.82
CA ILE A 21 -35.70 -35.47 -37.92
C ILE A 21 -37.20 -35.79 -37.78
N PRO A 22 -38.13 -34.90 -38.16
CA PRO A 22 -39.44 -35.33 -38.63
C PRO A 22 -39.66 -35.06 -40.13
N VAL A 23 -40.42 -35.98 -40.70
CA VAL A 23 -40.69 -36.29 -42.10
C VAL A 23 -41.62 -35.28 -42.76
N ALA A 24 -41.43 -35.09 -44.08
CA ALA A 24 -42.30 -34.36 -44.97
C ALA A 24 -43.42 -35.26 -45.52
N ASP A 25 -44.64 -34.73 -45.65
CA ASP A 25 -45.68 -35.26 -46.53
C ASP A 25 -46.17 -34.18 -47.50
N THR A 26 -46.52 -34.64 -48.70
CA THR A 26 -46.71 -33.89 -49.95
C THR A 26 -48.18 -33.83 -50.37
N ALA A 27 -48.63 -32.69 -50.94
CA ALA A 27 -49.66 -32.62 -52.00
C ALA A 27 -49.87 -31.15 -52.50
N VAL A 28 -50.06 -30.98 -53.81
CA VAL A 28 -50.24 -29.76 -54.66
C VAL A 28 -51.48 -30.05 -55.56
N PRO A 29 -52.31 -29.13 -56.17
CA PRO A 29 -51.99 -27.83 -56.82
C PRO A 29 -52.99 -26.63 -56.75
N ALA A 30 -52.45 -25.46 -57.15
CA ALA A 30 -52.99 -24.34 -57.93
C ALA A 30 -54.25 -23.55 -57.49
N ALA A 31 -54.05 -22.30 -57.06
CA ALA A 31 -54.75 -21.10 -57.55
C ALA A 31 -54.10 -19.81 -56.99
N SER A 32 -54.24 -18.73 -57.75
CA SER A 32 -53.60 -17.42 -57.69
C SER A 32 -53.88 -16.51 -56.47
N LEU A 33 -52.95 -15.58 -56.23
CA LEU A 33 -53.06 -14.21 -55.66
C LEU A 33 -52.24 -13.96 -54.36
N SER A 34 -51.33 -13.01 -54.46
CA SER A 34 -50.29 -12.59 -53.51
C SER A 34 -50.79 -12.13 -52.12
N PRO A 35 -50.03 -12.34 -51.04
CA PRO A 35 -50.17 -11.56 -49.80
C PRO A 35 -48.98 -10.61 -49.55
N LYS A 36 -49.31 -9.39 -49.11
CA LYS A 36 -48.39 -8.34 -48.60
C LYS A 36 -47.55 -8.84 -47.40
N PRO A 37 -46.33 -8.30 -47.18
CA PRO A 37 -45.54 -8.62 -45.99
C PRO A 37 -46.09 -7.91 -44.74
N PRO A 38 -45.91 -8.49 -43.52
CA PRO A 38 -46.32 -7.85 -42.28
C PRO A 38 -45.31 -6.76 -41.87
N SER A 39 -45.85 -5.68 -41.32
CA SER A 39 -45.14 -4.51 -40.79
C SER A 39 -44.22 -4.86 -39.62
N SER A 40 -42.93 -4.60 -39.76
CA SER A 40 -41.94 -4.60 -38.67
C SER A 40 -41.95 -3.25 -37.94
N SER A 41 -42.49 -3.21 -36.72
CA SER A 41 -42.43 -2.00 -35.88
C SER A 41 -42.29 -2.36 -34.39
N SER A 42 -41.16 -2.96 -34.01
CA SER A 42 -40.77 -3.05 -32.59
C SER A 42 -39.26 -3.20 -32.32
N ALA A 43 -38.40 -3.22 -33.34
CA ALA A 43 -36.96 -3.47 -33.16
C ALA A 43 -36.11 -2.22 -32.78
N HIS A 44 -36.66 -1.00 -32.85
CA HIS A 44 -35.85 0.22 -32.71
C HIS A 44 -35.69 0.77 -31.28
N HIS A 45 -36.45 0.29 -30.30
CA HIS A 45 -36.36 0.82 -28.92
C HIS A 45 -35.33 0.12 -28.03
N ALA A 46 -35.02 -1.16 -28.26
CA ALA A 46 -34.10 -1.94 -27.41
C ALA A 46 -32.60 -1.57 -27.58
N GLY A 47 -32.21 -1.12 -28.78
CA GLY A 47 -30.82 -0.77 -29.08
C GLY A 47 -30.35 0.56 -28.44
N ARG A 48 -31.25 1.54 -28.27
CA ARG A 48 -30.88 2.83 -27.68
C ARG A 48 -30.61 2.69 -26.18
N GLU A 49 -31.45 1.97 -25.44
CA GLU A 49 -31.30 1.82 -23.99
C GLU A 49 -30.04 1.04 -23.60
N THR A 50 -29.66 0.04 -24.38
CA THR A 50 -28.44 -0.74 -24.18
C THR A 50 -27.18 0.07 -24.49
N PHE A 51 -27.18 0.84 -25.58
CA PHE A 51 -26.08 1.73 -25.94
C PHE A 51 -25.84 2.84 -24.91
N PHE A 52 -26.91 3.47 -24.39
CA PHE A 52 -26.80 4.47 -23.32
C PHE A 52 -26.25 3.88 -22.02
N LYS A 53 -26.62 2.64 -21.66
CA LYS A 53 -26.07 1.96 -20.47
C LYS A 53 -24.58 1.65 -20.62
N VAL A 54 -24.15 1.24 -21.82
CA VAL A 54 -22.74 0.96 -22.12
C VAL A 54 -21.90 2.26 -22.11
N ILE A 55 -22.38 3.32 -22.75
CA ILE A 55 -21.71 4.63 -22.74
C ILE A 55 -21.65 5.22 -21.34
N ARG A 56 -22.75 5.14 -20.58
CA ARG A 56 -22.79 5.61 -19.18
C ARG A 56 -21.79 4.85 -18.31
N SER A 57 -21.71 3.52 -18.46
CA SER A 57 -20.75 2.67 -17.73
C SER A 57 -19.30 2.96 -18.11
N TRP A 58 -19.03 3.22 -19.41
CA TRP A 58 -17.70 3.59 -19.89
C TRP A 58 -17.28 4.98 -19.39
N ALA A 59 -18.18 5.97 -19.48
CA ALA A 59 -17.95 7.33 -18.99
C ALA A 59 -17.78 7.37 -17.47
N SER A 60 -18.59 6.62 -16.71
CA SER A 60 -18.49 6.57 -15.25
C SER A 60 -17.18 5.91 -14.80
N LYS A 61 -16.71 4.87 -15.48
CA LYS A 61 -15.40 4.25 -15.19
C LYS A 61 -14.26 5.24 -15.41
N LYS A 62 -14.27 5.99 -16.52
CA LYS A 62 -13.24 7.00 -16.82
C LYS A 62 -13.30 8.20 -15.86
N PHE A 63 -14.49 8.66 -15.50
CA PHE A 63 -14.68 9.70 -14.48
C PHE A 63 -14.16 9.25 -13.11
N MET A 64 -14.47 8.02 -12.69
CA MET A 64 -14.00 7.47 -11.41
C MET A 64 -12.48 7.36 -11.36
N THR A 65 -11.83 6.92 -12.45
CA THR A 65 -10.37 6.95 -12.56
C THR A 65 -9.82 8.38 -12.49
N GLY A 66 -10.45 9.33 -13.18
CA GLY A 66 -10.06 10.75 -13.11
C GLY A 66 -10.17 11.32 -11.69
N CYS A 67 -11.27 11.03 -10.99
CA CYS A 67 -11.46 11.43 -9.59
C CYS A 67 -10.42 10.79 -8.67
N VAL A 68 -10.14 9.48 -8.80
CA VAL A 68 -9.14 8.79 -7.96
C VAL A 68 -7.74 9.39 -8.12
N ILE A 69 -7.37 9.78 -9.34
CA ILE A 69 -6.07 10.43 -9.60
C ILE A 69 -6.06 11.89 -9.12
N LEU A 70 -7.16 12.63 -9.31
CA LEU A 70 -7.24 14.05 -8.93
C LEU A 70 -7.44 14.23 -7.42
N PHE A 71 -8.08 13.29 -6.74
CA PHE A 71 -8.38 13.32 -5.31
C PHE A 71 -7.17 13.62 -4.43
N PRO A 72 -6.04 12.88 -4.54
CA PRO A 72 -4.85 13.19 -3.73
C PRO A 72 -4.28 14.57 -4.03
N ILE A 73 -4.31 15.02 -5.29
CA ILE A 73 -3.81 16.36 -5.68
C ILE A 73 -4.71 17.47 -5.13
N ALA A 74 -6.03 17.28 -5.21
CA ALA A 74 -7.00 18.24 -4.69
C ALA A 74 -6.91 18.35 -3.16
N ILE A 75 -6.74 17.22 -2.47
CA ILE A 75 -6.56 17.20 -1.02
C ILE A 75 -5.28 17.90 -0.60
N THR A 76 -4.14 17.61 -1.24
CA THR A 76 -2.88 18.26 -0.88
C THR A 76 -2.95 19.77 -1.12
N PHE A 77 -3.53 20.21 -2.23
CA PHE A 77 -3.76 21.62 -2.51
C PHE A 77 -4.69 22.27 -1.47
N TYR A 78 -5.82 21.62 -1.15
CA TYR A 78 -6.78 22.11 -0.17
C TYR A 78 -6.17 22.27 1.22
N ILE A 79 -5.44 21.25 1.71
CA ILE A 79 -4.79 21.29 3.02
C ILE A 79 -3.72 22.38 3.05
N THR A 80 -2.90 22.49 2.00
CA THR A 80 -1.87 23.52 1.91
C THR A 80 -2.48 24.92 1.91
N TRP A 81 -3.51 25.14 1.10
CA TRP A 81 -4.23 26.40 1.02
C TRP A 81 -4.88 26.76 2.36
N TRP A 82 -5.56 25.81 2.99
CA TRP A 82 -6.18 25.99 4.31
C TRP A 82 -5.14 26.37 5.37
N PHE A 83 -3.98 25.69 5.38
CA PHE A 83 -2.92 25.95 6.34
C PHE A 83 -2.30 27.35 6.17
N ILE A 84 -2.01 27.77 4.94
CA ILE A 84 -1.48 29.10 4.66
C ILE A 84 -2.47 30.17 5.14
N HIS A 85 -3.76 30.02 4.81
CA HIS A 85 -4.80 30.95 5.27
C HIS A 85 -4.97 30.97 6.80
N PHE A 86 -4.80 29.83 7.47
CA PHE A 86 -4.85 29.76 8.93
C PHE A 86 -3.70 30.56 9.56
N VAL A 87 -2.47 30.37 9.07
CA VAL A 87 -1.30 31.14 9.53
C VAL A 87 -1.48 32.63 9.19
N ASP A 88 -1.90 32.95 7.97
CA ASP A 88 -2.17 34.32 7.55
C ASP A 88 -3.22 34.99 8.42
N GLY A 89 -4.29 34.27 8.81
CA GLY A 89 -5.29 34.79 9.75
C GLY A 89 -4.70 35.09 11.12
N PHE A 90 -3.81 34.24 11.62
CA PHE A 90 -3.14 34.44 12.92
C PHE A 90 -2.19 35.63 12.92
N PHE A 91 -1.46 35.84 11.81
CA PHE A 91 -0.48 36.92 11.66
C PHE A 91 -1.02 38.18 10.95
N SER A 92 -2.25 38.15 10.43
CA SER A 92 -2.95 39.29 9.83
C SER A 92 -2.84 40.59 10.63
N PRO A 93 -3.05 40.62 11.97
CA PRO A 93 -2.91 41.84 12.75
C PRO A 93 -1.47 42.40 12.75
N ILE A 94 -0.47 41.53 12.64
CA ILE A 94 0.95 41.91 12.57
C ILE A 94 1.26 42.47 11.17
N TYR A 95 0.77 41.83 10.10
CA TYR A 95 0.98 42.32 8.73
C TYR A 95 0.34 43.69 8.49
N ALA A 96 -0.88 43.90 9.02
CA ALA A 96 -1.58 45.18 8.94
C ALA A 96 -0.79 46.32 9.62
N GLN A 97 -0.07 46.00 10.70
CA GLN A 97 0.76 46.97 11.42
C GLN A 97 2.09 47.27 10.71
N LEU A 98 2.61 46.32 9.92
CA LEU A 98 3.81 46.51 9.09
C LEU A 98 3.52 47.05 7.67
N GLY A 99 2.26 47.06 7.22
CA GLY A 99 1.86 47.59 5.91
C GLY A 99 2.31 46.76 4.71
N ILE A 100 2.49 45.44 4.90
CA ILE A 100 3.04 44.54 3.87
C ILE A 100 1.92 43.69 3.27
N ASP A 101 1.49 44.02 2.06
CA ASP A 101 0.60 43.19 1.22
C ASP A 101 1.40 42.66 0.03
N ILE A 102 2.12 41.56 0.23
CA ILE A 102 2.89 40.90 -0.82
C ILE A 102 2.29 39.52 -1.06
N PHE A 103 1.95 39.23 -2.32
CA PHE A 103 1.50 37.91 -2.75
C PHE A 103 2.60 36.87 -2.45
N GLY A 104 2.29 35.88 -1.59
CA GLY A 104 3.24 34.85 -1.15
C GLY A 104 3.85 35.06 0.23
N LEU A 105 3.56 36.19 0.91
CA LEU A 105 4.01 36.42 2.30
C LEU A 105 3.53 35.30 3.25
N GLY A 106 2.31 34.81 3.05
CA GLY A 106 1.74 33.74 3.86
C GLY A 106 2.48 32.42 3.78
N PHE A 107 3.05 32.10 2.62
CA PHE A 107 3.87 30.89 2.48
C PHE A 107 5.19 31.01 3.24
N ILE A 108 5.89 32.15 3.08
CA ILE A 108 7.17 32.41 3.77
C ILE A 108 6.97 32.41 5.28
N THR A 109 5.94 33.12 5.75
CA THR A 109 5.65 33.25 7.17
C THR A 109 5.18 31.94 7.79
N SER A 110 4.46 31.10 7.05
CA SER A 110 4.16 29.72 7.44
C SER A 110 5.41 28.87 7.65
N ILE A 111 6.38 28.93 6.72
CA ILE A 111 7.65 28.21 6.86
C ILE A 111 8.42 28.73 8.08
N THR A 112 8.55 30.05 8.21
CA THR A 112 9.23 30.68 9.35
C THR A 112 8.55 30.35 10.68
N PHE A 113 7.22 30.32 10.71
CA PHE A 113 6.44 29.93 11.88
C PHE A 113 6.68 28.48 12.28
N ILE A 114 6.61 27.53 11.34
CA ILE A 114 6.92 26.11 11.61
C ILE A 114 8.34 25.98 12.17
N PHE A 115 9.31 26.67 11.57
CA PHE A 115 10.69 26.67 12.04
C PHE A 115 10.82 27.21 13.47
N LEU A 116 10.23 28.37 13.76
CA LEU A 116 10.21 28.98 15.10
C LEU A 116 9.57 28.07 16.14
N VAL A 117 8.42 27.46 15.81
CA VAL A 117 7.76 26.49 16.67
C VAL A 117 8.68 25.30 16.92
N GLY A 118 9.36 24.78 15.89
CA GLY A 118 10.34 23.71 16.03
C GLY A 118 11.47 24.07 17.02
N VAL A 119 12.10 25.23 16.84
CA VAL A 119 13.17 25.73 17.74
C VAL A 119 12.65 25.92 19.17
N PHE A 120 11.46 26.48 19.32
CA PHE A 120 10.82 26.67 20.62
C PHE A 120 10.54 25.34 21.31
N MET A 121 9.99 24.35 20.59
CA MET A 121 9.68 23.03 21.12
C MET A 121 10.93 22.22 21.49
N SER A 122 12.06 22.43 20.80
CA SER A 122 13.36 21.83 21.15
C SER A 122 14.01 22.46 22.40
N SER A 123 13.49 23.60 22.88
CA SER A 123 14.00 24.27 24.07
C SER A 123 13.36 23.70 25.35
N TRP A 124 14.04 23.85 26.51
CA TRP A 124 13.54 23.36 27.81
C TRP A 124 12.14 23.89 28.17
N LEU A 125 11.85 25.14 27.78
CA LEU A 125 10.56 25.76 28.00
C LEU A 125 9.46 25.12 27.13
N GLY A 126 9.76 24.83 25.86
CA GLY A 126 8.85 24.12 24.97
C GLY A 126 8.56 22.71 25.45
N ALA A 127 9.59 21.97 25.85
CA ALA A 127 9.43 20.64 26.45
C ALA A 127 8.55 20.66 27.71
N SER A 128 8.69 21.69 28.55
CA SER A 128 7.87 21.86 29.76
C SER A 128 6.40 22.17 29.45
N VAL A 129 6.14 23.07 28.48
CA VAL A 129 4.78 23.42 28.03
C VAL A 129 4.09 22.23 27.37
N LEU A 130 4.81 21.49 26.51
CA LEU A 130 4.30 20.25 25.92
C LEU A 130 3.95 19.21 26.98
N GLY A 131 4.83 19.02 27.97
CA GLY A 131 4.57 18.10 29.09
C GLY A 131 3.30 18.45 29.87
N LEU A 132 3.05 19.74 30.11
CA LEU A 132 1.84 20.20 30.79
C LEU A 132 0.57 20.00 29.94
N GLY A 133 0.65 20.29 28.64
CA GLY A 133 -0.45 20.04 27.69
C GLY A 133 -0.77 18.55 27.58
N GLU A 134 0.24 17.69 27.52
CA GLU A 134 0.07 16.24 27.54
C GLU A 134 -0.60 15.74 28.81
N TRP A 135 -0.23 16.31 29.97
CA TRP A 135 -0.86 15.97 31.23
C TRP A 135 -2.36 16.28 31.20
N PHE A 136 -2.75 17.42 30.63
CA PHE A 136 -4.15 17.81 30.46
C PHE A 136 -4.90 16.85 29.52
N ILE A 137 -4.32 16.54 28.35
CA ILE A 137 -4.91 15.63 27.36
C ILE A 137 -5.09 14.22 27.94
N LYS A 138 -4.13 13.74 28.73
CA LYS A 138 -4.19 12.41 29.38
C LYS A 138 -5.32 12.28 30.40
N ARG A 139 -5.86 13.41 30.90
CA ARG A 139 -7.01 13.45 31.81
C ARG A 139 -8.35 13.22 31.08
N MET A 140 -8.39 13.36 29.77
CA MET A 140 -9.61 13.22 28.97
C MET A 140 -9.75 11.77 28.45
N PRO A 141 -10.78 11.00 28.86
CA PRO A 141 -10.87 9.56 28.64
C PRO A 141 -11.05 9.12 27.18
N LEU A 142 -11.31 10.03 26.23
CA LEU A 142 -11.36 9.73 24.79
C LEU A 142 -10.17 10.35 24.03
N VAL A 143 -9.87 11.62 24.30
CA VAL A 143 -8.83 12.37 23.59
C VAL A 143 -7.45 11.76 23.82
N ARG A 144 -7.18 11.17 25.00
CA ARG A 144 -5.89 10.53 25.26
C ARG A 144 -5.58 9.40 24.28
N HIS A 145 -6.59 8.62 23.87
CA HIS A 145 -6.36 7.48 22.98
C HIS A 145 -5.93 7.95 21.58
N ILE A 146 -6.62 8.97 21.05
CA ILE A 146 -6.31 9.57 19.75
C ILE A 146 -4.94 10.27 19.78
N TYR A 147 -4.67 11.03 20.85
CA TYR A 147 -3.39 11.70 21.03
C TYR A 147 -2.22 10.72 21.13
N ASN A 148 -2.36 9.65 21.93
CA ASN A 148 -1.32 8.63 22.06
C ASN A 148 -1.05 7.91 20.74
N ALA A 149 -2.09 7.56 19.98
CA ALA A 149 -1.94 6.94 18.67
C ALA A 149 -1.22 7.88 17.68
N SER A 150 -1.62 9.15 17.64
CA SER A 150 -0.96 10.16 16.80
C SER A 150 0.51 10.36 17.20
N LYS A 151 0.80 10.47 18.49
CA LYS A 151 2.17 10.64 19.00
C LYS A 151 3.05 9.44 18.68
N GLN A 152 2.51 8.23 18.72
CA GLN A 152 3.24 7.01 18.36
C GLN A 152 3.64 7.00 16.88
N ILE A 153 2.73 7.41 15.99
CA ILE A 153 3.02 7.55 14.56
C ILE A 153 4.07 8.65 14.33
N SER A 154 3.93 9.80 14.99
CA SER A 154 4.90 10.91 14.90
C SER A 154 6.28 10.52 15.45
N ALA A 155 6.35 9.69 16.49
CA ALA A 155 7.62 9.19 17.03
C ALA A 155 8.31 8.22 16.06
N ALA A 156 7.53 7.36 15.38
CA ALA A 156 8.07 6.40 14.41
C ALA A 156 8.71 7.06 13.17
N ILE A 157 8.32 8.30 12.83
CA ILE A 157 8.85 9.06 11.69
C ILE A 157 9.95 10.06 12.08
N SER A 158 10.25 10.22 13.38
CA SER A 158 11.20 11.24 13.85
C SER A 158 12.65 10.83 13.55
N PRO A 159 13.46 11.69 12.88
CA PRO A 159 14.86 11.36 12.54
C PRO A 159 15.78 11.17 13.75
N ASP A 160 15.48 11.84 14.87
CA ASP A 160 16.35 11.90 16.06
C ASP A 160 16.16 10.71 17.02
N GLN A 161 15.11 9.88 16.83
CA GLN A 161 14.95 8.66 17.63
C GLN A 161 15.76 7.51 17.02
N ASN A 162 17.09 7.63 17.13
CA ASN A 162 18.06 6.60 16.79
C ASN A 162 17.99 5.34 17.70
N THR A 163 16.87 5.08 18.37
CA THR A 163 16.62 3.83 19.11
C THR A 163 15.13 3.65 19.39
N GLN A 164 14.54 2.53 18.92
CA GLN A 164 13.58 1.66 19.64
C GLN A 164 12.24 1.27 18.98
N ALA A 165 11.80 1.85 17.85
CA ALA A 165 10.62 1.29 17.17
C ALA A 165 10.98 0.34 16.02
N PHE A 166 11.77 0.80 15.04
CA PHE A 166 12.17 0.02 13.86
C PHE A 166 13.58 0.44 13.44
N LYS A 167 14.59 -0.31 13.89
CA LYS A 167 16.00 -0.05 13.59
C LYS A 167 16.30 -0.26 12.11
N GLU A 168 15.86 -1.40 11.57
CA GLU A 168 16.22 -1.86 10.23
C GLU A 168 15.09 -2.71 9.65
N VAL A 169 15.03 -2.82 8.32
CA VAL A 169 14.19 -3.80 7.64
C VAL A 169 14.84 -5.17 7.75
N ALA A 170 14.04 -6.21 7.95
CA ALA A 170 14.49 -7.60 8.05
C ALA A 170 13.61 -8.52 7.22
N ILE A 171 14.23 -9.56 6.69
CA ILE A 171 13.57 -10.69 6.07
C ILE A 171 13.94 -11.92 6.90
N ILE A 172 12.93 -12.65 7.36
CA ILE A 172 13.09 -13.88 8.14
C ILE A 172 12.47 -15.05 7.41
N ARG A 173 12.96 -16.26 7.67
CA ARG A 173 12.31 -17.48 7.18
C ARG A 173 11.04 -17.73 7.99
N HIS A 174 9.91 -18.01 7.36
CA HIS A 174 8.62 -18.11 8.05
C HIS A 174 7.72 -19.18 7.44
N PRO A 175 6.93 -19.88 8.26
CA PRO A 175 7.34 -21.13 8.93
C PRO A 175 7.65 -22.29 7.96
N ARG A 176 7.33 -22.17 6.67
CA ARG A 176 7.56 -23.22 5.66
C ARG A 176 8.88 -22.99 4.94
N ILE A 177 9.49 -24.09 4.48
CA ILE A 177 10.72 -24.03 3.70
C ILE A 177 10.42 -23.32 2.37
N GLY A 178 11.19 -22.27 2.06
CA GLY A 178 11.00 -21.44 0.87
C GLY A 178 10.05 -20.25 1.06
N GLU A 179 9.45 -20.09 2.25
CA GLU A 179 8.62 -18.94 2.59
C GLU A 179 9.42 -17.94 3.46
N TYR A 180 9.27 -16.67 3.14
CA TYR A 180 9.96 -15.56 3.81
C TYR A 180 8.94 -14.54 4.28
N ALA A 181 9.10 -14.05 5.50
CA ALA A 181 8.34 -12.94 6.04
C ALA A 181 9.17 -11.65 6.01
N PHE A 182 8.51 -10.58 5.60
CA PHE A 182 9.04 -9.23 5.64
C PHE A 182 8.67 -8.58 6.97
N GLY A 183 9.63 -7.95 7.62
CA GLY A 183 9.43 -7.33 8.92
C GLY A 183 10.47 -6.28 9.24
N PHE A 184 10.48 -5.86 10.48
CA PHE A 184 11.36 -4.81 10.97
C PHE A 184 12.03 -5.25 12.27
N ILE A 185 13.34 -5.04 12.37
CA ILE A 185 14.09 -5.23 13.61
C ILE A 185 13.70 -4.10 14.56
N THR A 186 13.02 -4.44 15.65
CA THR A 186 12.57 -3.46 16.64
C THR A 186 13.58 -3.32 17.78
N SER A 187 14.15 -4.44 18.23
CA SER A 187 15.12 -4.50 19.31
C SER A 187 16.09 -5.67 19.15
N SER A 188 17.17 -5.63 19.92
CA SER A 188 18.19 -6.68 20.02
C SER A 188 18.25 -7.13 21.47
N VAL A 189 18.11 -8.43 21.71
CA VAL A 189 18.03 -9.04 23.04
C VAL A 189 19.06 -10.16 23.12
N THR A 190 19.83 -10.20 24.20
CA THR A 190 20.72 -11.31 24.49
C THR A 190 20.00 -12.29 25.40
N LEU A 191 19.74 -13.50 24.92
CA LEU A 191 19.19 -14.58 25.71
C LEU A 191 20.35 -15.26 26.45
N GLN A 192 20.40 -15.09 27.77
CA GLN A 192 21.37 -15.79 28.61
C GLN A 192 20.92 -17.22 28.83
N ASN A 193 21.74 -18.18 28.40
CA ASN A 193 21.47 -19.59 28.58
C ASN A 193 22.67 -20.28 29.24
N TYR A 194 22.44 -21.42 29.90
CA TYR A 194 23.50 -22.18 30.58
C TYR A 194 24.63 -22.65 29.64
N SER A 195 24.35 -22.70 28.33
CA SER A 195 25.29 -23.14 27.28
C SER A 195 25.97 -22.00 26.52
N GLY A 196 25.64 -20.73 26.84
CA GLY A 196 26.17 -19.55 26.18
C GLY A 196 25.11 -18.47 25.95
N ASP A 197 25.57 -17.24 25.74
CA ASP A 197 24.73 -16.09 25.41
C ASP A 197 24.37 -16.11 23.90
N GLU A 198 23.08 -16.06 23.59
CA GLU A 198 22.59 -15.97 22.21
C GLU A 198 22.05 -14.58 21.90
N GLU A 199 22.58 -13.94 20.86
CA GLU A 199 22.04 -12.67 20.37
C GLU A 199 20.83 -12.92 19.46
N LEU A 200 19.66 -12.42 19.88
CA LEU A 200 18.40 -12.52 19.19
C LEU A 200 17.95 -11.12 18.74
N TYR A 201 17.39 -11.04 17.54
CA TYR A 201 16.66 -9.88 17.07
C TYR A 201 15.16 -10.07 17.24
N CYS A 202 14.50 -9.04 17.76
CA CYS A 202 13.05 -8.96 17.84
C CYS A 202 12.53 -8.38 16.53
N VAL A 203 12.01 -9.25 15.66
CA VAL A 203 11.48 -8.90 14.35
C VAL A 203 9.96 -8.80 14.42
N TYR A 204 9.45 -7.60 14.16
CA TYR A 204 8.02 -7.34 14.01
C TYR A 204 7.61 -7.60 12.56
N VAL A 205 6.69 -8.54 12.35
CA VAL A 205 6.10 -8.87 11.06
C VAL A 205 4.68 -8.30 11.03
N PRO A 206 4.44 -7.20 10.30
CA PRO A 206 3.11 -6.60 10.21
C PRO A 206 2.16 -7.54 9.46
N THR A 207 0.94 -7.71 9.96
CA THR A 207 -0.13 -8.34 9.18
C THR A 207 -1.05 -7.29 8.56
N ASN A 208 -2.02 -7.73 7.76
CA ASN A 208 -2.99 -6.88 7.07
C ASN A 208 -3.79 -5.96 8.02
N HIS A 209 -3.79 -6.25 9.33
CA HIS A 209 -4.27 -5.34 10.36
C HIS A 209 -3.09 -4.53 10.90
N LEU A 210 -3.02 -3.24 10.54
CA LEU A 210 -1.93 -2.31 10.86
C LEU A 210 -1.50 -2.26 12.35
N TYR A 211 -2.33 -2.80 13.26
CA TYR A 211 -2.14 -2.83 14.71
C TYR A 211 -1.87 -4.23 15.30
N ILE A 212 -1.91 -5.29 14.49
CA ILE A 212 -1.71 -6.67 14.92
C ILE A 212 -0.63 -7.25 14.00
N GLY A 213 0.58 -7.36 14.50
CA GLY A 213 1.66 -8.05 13.81
C GLY A 213 2.25 -9.11 14.74
N ASP A 214 2.87 -10.11 14.15
CA ASP A 214 3.57 -11.13 14.91
C ASP A 214 4.95 -10.61 15.31
N ILE A 215 5.41 -11.02 16.49
CA ILE A 215 6.75 -10.72 16.97
C ILE A 215 7.53 -12.03 17.03
N PHE A 216 8.62 -12.09 16.28
CA PHE A 216 9.53 -13.23 16.27
C PHE A 216 10.86 -12.86 16.90
N LEU A 217 11.37 -13.72 17.78
CA LEU A 217 12.74 -13.69 18.24
C LEU A 217 13.55 -14.62 17.33
N VAL A 218 14.45 -14.04 16.54
CA VAL A 218 15.23 -14.77 15.53
C VAL A 218 16.71 -14.57 15.81
N ASN A 219 17.51 -15.64 15.68
CA ASN A 219 18.96 -15.55 15.85
C ASN A 219 19.55 -14.53 14.88
N SER A 220 20.52 -13.74 15.33
CA SER A 220 21.15 -12.71 14.49
C SER A 220 21.73 -13.23 13.17
N LYS A 221 22.11 -14.52 13.12
CA LYS A 221 22.63 -15.20 11.92
C LYS A 221 21.56 -15.59 10.90
N ASP A 222 20.31 -15.72 11.32
CA ASP A 222 19.20 -16.18 10.47
C ASP A 222 18.36 -15.01 9.92
N VAL A 223 18.70 -13.78 10.28
CA VAL A 223 18.06 -12.56 9.78
C VAL A 223 18.75 -12.06 8.52
N ILE A 224 17.98 -11.97 7.43
CA ILE A 224 18.45 -11.42 6.16
C ILE A 224 18.15 -9.91 6.17
N ARG A 225 19.18 -9.08 6.00
CA ARG A 225 19.05 -7.62 5.99
C ARG A 225 19.05 -7.08 4.56
N PRO A 226 17.89 -6.71 3.99
CA PRO A 226 17.83 -6.10 2.68
C PRO A 226 18.37 -4.66 2.72
N ASN A 227 18.92 -4.18 1.61
CA ASN A 227 19.32 -2.79 1.41
C ASN A 227 18.08 -1.93 1.12
N LEU A 228 17.22 -1.78 2.13
CA LEU A 228 16.02 -0.96 2.11
C LEU A 228 16.00 -0.07 3.33
N SER A 229 15.60 1.18 3.13
CA SER A 229 15.29 2.08 4.23
C SER A 229 14.02 1.63 4.95
N VAL A 230 13.91 1.99 6.23
CA VAL A 230 12.68 1.75 7.02
C VAL A 230 11.46 2.38 6.35
N ARG A 231 11.63 3.55 5.71
CA ARG A 231 10.57 4.23 4.96
C ARG A 231 10.05 3.41 3.79
N GLU A 232 10.96 2.86 2.97
CA GLU A 232 10.59 1.97 1.86
C GLU A 232 9.90 0.70 2.38
N GLY A 233 10.38 0.15 3.50
CA GLY A 233 9.72 -0.99 4.14
C GLY A 233 8.29 -0.69 4.59
N ILE A 234 8.05 0.49 5.18
CA ILE A 234 6.69 0.92 5.55
C ILE A 234 5.81 1.07 4.31
N GLU A 235 6.34 1.63 3.22
CA GLU A 235 5.61 1.77 1.95
C GLU A 235 5.20 0.40 1.37
N ILE A 236 6.10 -0.58 1.40
CA ILE A 236 5.81 -1.96 0.96
C ILE A 236 4.66 -2.54 1.78
N VAL A 237 4.67 -2.37 3.11
CA VAL A 237 3.61 -2.91 3.99
C VAL A 237 2.28 -2.22 3.75
N VAL A 238 2.27 -0.87 3.69
CA VAL A 238 1.04 -0.08 3.48
C VAL A 238 0.43 -0.32 2.10
N SER A 239 1.27 -0.57 1.08
CA SER A 239 0.81 -0.91 -0.27
C SER A 239 0.35 -2.37 -0.41
N GLY A 240 0.45 -3.18 0.65
CA GLY A 240 0.12 -4.61 0.59
C GLY A 240 1.10 -5.43 -0.27
N GLY A 241 2.36 -4.97 -0.37
CA GLY A 241 3.40 -5.60 -1.17
C GLY A 241 3.53 -5.08 -2.61
N MET A 242 2.65 -4.17 -3.06
CA MET A 242 2.67 -3.66 -4.44
C MET A 242 3.91 -2.80 -4.75
N SER A 243 4.49 -2.15 -3.73
CA SER A 243 5.72 -1.37 -3.87
C SER A 243 7.00 -2.22 -3.72
N MET A 244 6.92 -3.56 -3.70
CA MET A 244 8.10 -4.42 -3.54
C MET A 244 9.05 -4.29 -4.76
N PRO A 245 10.35 -4.00 -4.56
CA PRO A 245 11.31 -3.95 -5.65
C PRO A 245 11.52 -5.32 -6.29
N GLN A 246 11.85 -5.33 -7.57
CA GLN A 246 12.07 -6.57 -8.34
C GLN A 246 13.34 -7.32 -7.90
N ILE A 247 14.29 -6.62 -7.29
CA ILE A 247 15.56 -7.17 -6.83
C ILE A 247 15.81 -6.65 -5.40
N LEU A 248 15.95 -7.57 -4.45
CA LEU A 248 16.37 -7.28 -3.08
C LEU A 248 17.85 -7.65 -2.95
N SER A 249 18.72 -6.65 -2.85
CA SER A 249 20.12 -6.87 -2.46
C SER A 249 20.23 -6.94 -0.95
N THR A 250 21.02 -7.87 -0.43
CA THR A 250 21.33 -7.94 1.00
C THR A 250 22.50 -7.02 1.32
N VAL A 251 22.51 -6.46 2.52
CA VAL A 251 23.59 -5.57 3.00
C VAL A 251 24.87 -6.36 3.35
N ASP A 252 24.88 -7.68 3.16
CA ASP A 252 25.83 -8.57 3.84
C ASP A 252 27.30 -8.12 3.73
N SER A 253 27.80 -7.89 4.94
CA SER A 253 29.17 -7.58 5.33
C SER A 253 30.15 -8.66 4.86
N ARG A 254 30.56 -8.58 3.59
CA ARG A 254 31.82 -9.16 3.08
C ARG A 254 32.19 -8.65 1.68
N ILE A 255 32.10 -7.34 1.43
CA ILE A 255 32.83 -6.74 0.31
C ILE A 255 34.26 -6.51 0.78
N ILE A 256 35.15 -7.50 0.56
CA ILE A 256 36.57 -7.20 0.39
C ILE A 256 36.64 -6.35 -0.89
N PRO A 257 37.17 -5.11 -0.87
CA PRO A 257 37.19 -4.19 -2.03
C PRO A 257 38.15 -4.63 -3.16
N GLY A 258 38.06 -5.88 -3.65
CA GLY A 258 39.04 -6.43 -4.59
C GLY A 258 38.52 -7.40 -5.66
N GLU A 259 37.28 -7.87 -5.62
CA GLU A 259 36.86 -8.98 -6.51
C GLU A 259 35.85 -8.62 -7.62
N ILE A 260 35.39 -7.37 -7.70
CA ILE A 260 34.53 -6.91 -8.81
C ILE A 260 35.32 -6.79 -10.14
N SER A 261 36.66 -6.73 -10.09
CA SER A 261 37.52 -6.57 -11.27
C SER A 261 37.92 -7.87 -11.99
N ARG A 262 37.58 -9.06 -11.46
CA ARG A 262 37.88 -10.34 -12.14
C ARG A 262 36.73 -10.94 -12.94
N ILE A 263 35.48 -10.62 -12.63
CA ILE A 263 34.32 -11.20 -13.33
C ILE A 263 34.06 -10.51 -14.68
N ASN A 264 34.53 -9.28 -14.86
CA ASN A 264 34.33 -8.53 -16.12
C ASN A 264 35.44 -8.76 -17.17
N ARG A 265 36.27 -9.80 -17.00
CA ARG A 265 37.41 -10.12 -17.88
C ARG A 265 37.57 -11.60 -18.25
N SER A 266 36.55 -12.45 -18.03
CA SER A 266 36.54 -13.83 -18.52
C SER A 266 35.40 -14.06 -19.51
#